data_AF-A0A520JWG9-F1
#
_entry.id   AF-A0A520JWG9-F1
#
_cell.length_a   1.000
_cell.length_b   1.000
_cell.length_c   1.000
_cell.angle_alpha   90.00
_cell.angle_beta   90.00
_cell.angle_gamma   90.00
#
_symmetry.space_group_name_H-M   'P 1'
#
loop_
_entity.id
_entity.type
_entity.pdbx_description
1 polymer ?
#
loop_
_entity_poly.entity_id
_entity_poly.type
_entity_poly.pdbx_seq_one_letter_code
_entity_poly.pdbx_strand_id
1 'polypeptide(L)'
;MNEIEVAQISCGSEYTGIQGEIESAAEQVGAKIIFPDIDLEEVEAAEEKFGLRVTSPDLKLMLARAISVVEGHTTADAVFIGTCFRCAEG
;
A
#
# COMPACT_ATOMS: atom_id res chain seq x y z
N MET A 1 1.74 18.67 17.66
CA MET A 1 0.94 18.13 16.54
C MET A 1 1.53 16.78 16.21
N ASN A 2 0.70 15.76 16.02
CA ASN A 2 1.21 14.49 15.51
C ASN A 2 1.60 14.70 14.04
N GLU A 3 2.65 14.02 13.60
CA GLU A 3 3.08 13.99 12.20
C GLU A 3 2.01 13.25 11.37
N ILE A 4 1.68 13.76 10.17
CA ILE A 4 0.66 13.16 9.30
C ILE A 4 1.20 11.83 8.76
N GLU A 5 0.48 10.73 8.97
CA GLU A 5 0.89 9.41 8.48
C GLU A 5 0.19 9.09 7.14
N VAL A 6 0.99 8.88 6.10
CA VAL A 6 0.49 8.55 4.76
C VAL A 6 0.84 7.09 4.45
N ALA A 7 -0.18 6.23 4.36
CA ALA A 7 0.02 4.84 3.98
C ALA A 7 0.35 4.74 2.48
N GLN A 8 1.52 4.20 2.14
CA GLN A 8 1.86 3.87 0.76
C GLN A 8 1.31 2.50 0.39
N ILE A 9 0.43 2.49 -0.60
CA ILE A 9 -0.18 1.29 -1.18
C ILE A 9 0.32 1.17 -2.61
N SER A 10 1.28 0.26 -2.82
CA SER A 10 1.87 0.02 -4.13
C SER A 10 2.15 -1.45 -4.39
N CYS A 11 2.18 -1.83 -5.68
CA CYS A 11 2.58 -3.16 -6.13
C CYS A 11 4.11 -3.31 -6.09
N GLY A 12 4.60 -4.07 -5.11
CA GLY A 12 6.00 -4.51 -5.05
C GLY A 12 7.02 -3.36 -4.97
N SER A 13 8.19 -3.60 -5.56
CA SER A 13 9.35 -2.70 -5.52
C SER A 13 9.38 -1.64 -6.62
N GLU A 14 8.29 -1.47 -7.40
CA GLU A 14 8.27 -0.59 -8.58
C GLU A 14 8.64 0.86 -8.26
N TYR A 15 8.39 1.31 -7.02
CA TYR A 15 8.69 2.66 -6.56
C TYR A 15 10.01 2.80 -5.82
N THR A 16 10.76 1.71 -5.62
CA THR A 16 12.05 1.73 -4.88
C THR A 16 13.07 2.68 -5.48
N GLY A 17 13.09 2.81 -6.82
CA GLY A 17 14.00 3.72 -7.52
C GLY A 17 13.69 5.21 -7.33
N ILE A 18 12.50 5.55 -6.82
CA ILE A 18 12.08 6.94 -6.54
C ILE A 18 11.58 7.13 -5.10
N GLN A 19 11.83 6.16 -4.22
CA GLN A 19 11.24 6.15 -2.87
C GLN A 19 11.70 7.36 -2.05
N GLY A 20 12.97 7.77 -2.22
CA GLY A 20 13.52 8.95 -1.53
C GLY A 20 12.83 10.25 -1.96
N GLU A 21 12.42 10.37 -3.22
CA GLU A 21 11.66 11.50 -3.73
C GLU A 21 10.23 11.53 -3.17
N ILE A 22 9.60 10.37 -3.00
CA ILE A 22 8.27 10.25 -2.38
C ILE A 22 8.35 10.67 -0.91
N GLU A 23 9.34 10.17 -0.17
CA GLU A 23 9.57 10.52 1.23
C GLU A 23 9.89 12.01 1.39
N SER A 24 10.78 12.56 0.56
CA SER A 24 11.10 13.99 0.56
C SER A 24 9.89 14.88 0.26
N ALA A 25 8.98 14.44 -0.62
CA ALA A 25 7.75 15.16 -0.91
C ALA A 25 6.78 15.14 0.29
N ALA A 26 6.68 14.02 1.00
CA ALA A 26 5.87 13.91 2.22
C ALA A 26 6.42 14.81 3.34
N GLU A 27 7.74 14.81 3.55
CA GLU A 27 8.39 15.64 4.57
C GLU A 27 8.13 17.14 4.34
N GLN A 28 8.14 17.60 3.09
CA GLN A 28 7.87 19.00 2.73
C GLN A 28 6.46 19.47 3.13
N VAL A 29 5.52 18.56 3.31
CA VAL A 29 4.15 18.85 3.76
C VAL A 29 3.90 18.46 5.22
N GLY A 30 4.96 18.11 5.98
CA GLY A 30 4.85 17.71 7.38
C GLY A 30 4.24 16.32 7.58
N ALA A 31 4.44 15.42 6.61
CA ALA A 31 3.96 14.06 6.63
C ALA A 31 5.12 13.06 6.55
N LYS A 32 4.86 11.81 6.95
CA LYS A 32 5.76 10.68 6.72
C LYS A 32 5.03 9.57 5.96
N ILE A 33 5.79 8.84 5.16
CA ILE A 33 5.31 7.62 4.53
C ILE A 33 5.38 6.47 5.53
N ILE A 34 4.31 5.68 5.62
CA ILE A 34 4.29 4.41 6.34
C ILE A 34 3.89 3.28 5.39
N PHE A 35 4.33 2.06 5.70
CA PHE A 35 3.91 0.85 5.01
C PHE A 35 3.01 0.06 5.94
N PRO A 36 1.77 -0.26 5.54
CA PRO A 36 0.91 -1.13 6.33
C PRO A 36 1.58 -2.47 6.56
N ASP A 37 1.64 -2.87 7.83
CA ASP A 37 2.12 -4.18 8.24
C ASP A 37 1.01 -5.20 7.98
N ILE A 38 1.40 -6.33 7.39
CA ILE A 38 0.46 -7.35 6.93
C ILE A 38 1.11 -8.72 7.11
N ASP A 39 0.31 -9.67 7.57
CA ASP A 39 0.73 -11.06 7.74
C ASP A 39 0.42 -11.89 6.48
N LEU A 40 1.07 -13.06 6.37
CA LEU A 40 0.90 -13.94 5.21
C LEU A 40 -0.56 -14.41 5.06
N GLU A 41 -1.22 -14.70 6.17
CA GLU A 41 -2.63 -15.10 6.21
C GLU A 41 -3.55 -14.00 5.66
N GLU A 42 -3.23 -12.73 5.91
CA GLU A 42 -4.00 -11.60 5.37
C GLU A 42 -3.81 -11.47 3.85
N VAL A 43 -2.61 -11.76 3.34
CA VAL A 43 -2.34 -11.79 1.88
C VAL A 43 -3.11 -12.91 1.20
N GLU A 44 -3.18 -14.09 1.81
CA GLU A 44 -3.93 -15.22 1.26
C GLU A 44 -5.44 -14.98 1.28
N ALA A 45 -5.97 -14.34 2.33
CA ALA A 45 -7.39 -14.01 2.45
C ALA A 45 -7.82 -12.79 1.61
N ALA A 46 -6.87 -11.94 1.16
CA ALA A 46 -7.16 -10.67 0.49
C ALA A 46 -8.02 -10.84 -0.78
N GLU A 47 -7.75 -11.86 -1.59
CA GLU A 47 -8.49 -12.11 -2.83
C GLU A 47 -9.95 -12.49 -2.58
N GLU A 48 -10.20 -13.31 -1.55
CA GLU A 48 -11.55 -13.71 -1.16
C GLU A 48 -12.33 -12.52 -0.59
N LYS A 49 -11.70 -11.75 0.30
CA LYS A 49 -12.30 -10.55 0.89
C LYS A 49 -12.60 -9.47 -0.15
N PHE A 50 -11.66 -9.21 -1.07
CA PHE A 50 -11.81 -8.18 -2.09
C PHE A 50 -12.70 -8.64 -3.26
N GLY A 51 -12.83 -9.95 -3.49
CA GLY A 51 -13.60 -10.51 -4.60
C GLY A 51 -12.89 -10.44 -5.95
N LEU A 52 -11.57 -10.28 -5.97
CA LEU A 52 -10.74 -10.25 -7.18
C LEU A 52 -9.60 -11.27 -7.04
N ARG A 53 -9.49 -12.17 -8.02
CA ARG A 53 -8.35 -13.08 -8.14
C ARG A 53 -7.29 -12.45 -9.03
N VAL A 54 -6.05 -12.42 -8.55
CA VAL A 54 -4.89 -11.85 -9.23
C VAL A 54 -3.74 -12.84 -9.20
N THR A 55 -2.98 -12.95 -10.30
CA THR A 55 -1.84 -13.87 -10.34
C THR A 55 -0.60 -13.26 -9.70
N SER A 56 -0.45 -11.93 -9.75
CA SER A 56 0.72 -11.21 -9.22
C SER A 56 0.77 -11.24 -7.69
N PRO A 57 1.83 -11.79 -7.07
CA PRO A 57 2.03 -11.74 -5.62
C PRO A 57 2.09 -10.31 -5.07
N ASP A 58 2.71 -9.41 -5.81
CA ASP A 58 2.82 -7.99 -5.45
C ASP A 58 1.45 -7.29 -5.44
N LEU A 59 0.55 -7.71 -6.34
CA LEU A 59 -0.82 -7.20 -6.36
C LEU A 59 -1.65 -7.79 -5.22
N LYS A 60 -1.44 -9.06 -4.84
CA LYS A 60 -2.05 -9.64 -3.62
C LYS A 60 -1.63 -8.88 -2.37
N LEU A 61 -0.33 -8.61 -2.25
CA LEU A 61 0.24 -7.80 -1.17
C LEU A 61 -0.39 -6.41 -1.12
N MET A 62 -0.50 -5.74 -2.27
CA MET A 62 -1.14 -4.43 -2.35
C MET A 62 -2.61 -4.47 -1.89
N LEU A 63 -3.38 -5.48 -2.32
CA LEU A 63 -4.77 -5.68 -1.89
C LEU A 63 -4.87 -5.89 -0.38
N ALA A 64 -4.00 -6.73 0.20
CA ALA A 64 -3.98 -6.98 1.64
C ALA A 64 -3.70 -5.68 2.43
N ARG A 65 -2.72 -4.88 1.99
CA ARG A 65 -2.41 -3.59 2.61
C ARG A 65 -3.59 -2.62 2.52
N ALA A 66 -4.28 -2.58 1.39
CA ALA A 66 -5.46 -1.74 1.22
C ALA A 66 -6.59 -2.16 2.17
N ILE A 67 -6.83 -3.47 2.31
CA ILE A 67 -7.82 -4.03 3.25
C ILE A 67 -7.45 -3.68 4.69
N SER A 68 -6.18 -3.82 5.08
CA SER A 68 -5.69 -3.49 6.44
C SER A 68 -5.97 -2.04 6.83
N VAL A 69 -5.84 -1.09 5.89
CA VAL A 69 -6.19 0.32 6.11
C VAL A 69 -7.71 0.51 6.24
N VAL A 70 -8.52 -0.17 5.39
CA VAL A 70 -9.98 -0.05 5.41
C VAL A 70 -10.60 -0.69 6.66
N GLU A 71 -10.08 -1.84 7.10
CA GLU A 71 -10.53 -2.55 8.31
C GLU A 71 -9.99 -1.90 9.61
N GLY A 72 -9.08 -0.93 9.49
CA GLY A 72 -8.52 -0.18 10.62
C GLY A 72 -7.44 -0.94 11.39
N HIS A 73 -6.86 -1.98 10.81
CA HIS A 73 -5.69 -2.68 11.36
C HIS A 73 -4.44 -1.80 11.24
N THR A 74 -4.34 -1.01 10.16
CA THR A 74 -3.35 0.06 10.01
C THR A 74 -4.04 1.42 10.08
N THR A 75 -3.64 2.28 11.02
CA THR A 75 -4.11 3.66 11.09
C THR A 75 -3.26 4.57 10.21
N ALA A 76 -3.89 5.35 9.34
CA ALA A 76 -3.23 6.37 8.52
C ALA A 76 -4.18 7.56 8.29
N ASP A 77 -3.63 8.77 8.16
CA ASP A 77 -4.38 10.00 7.89
C ASP A 77 -4.69 10.17 6.40
N ALA A 78 -3.83 9.61 5.53
CA ALA A 78 -4.02 9.61 4.09
C ALA A 78 -3.43 8.35 3.44
N VAL A 79 -3.74 8.13 2.17
CA VAL A 79 -3.23 7.01 1.37
C VAL A 79 -2.59 7.54 0.09
N PHE A 80 -1.36 7.11 -0.18
CA PHE A 80 -0.70 7.29 -1.47
C PHE A 80 -0.78 5.99 -2.27
N ILE A 81 -1.56 6.00 -3.36
CA ILE A 81 -1.78 4.84 -4.22
C ILE A 81 -0.84 4.91 -5.43
N GLY A 82 0.15 4.04 -5.46
CA GLY A 82 1.10 3.89 -6.56
C GLY A 82 0.89 2.56 -7.29
N THR A 83 0.23 2.56 -8.43
CA THR A 83 -0.03 1.33 -9.22
C THR A 83 0.23 1.57 -10.70
N CYS A 84 0.62 0.53 -11.43
CA CYS A 84 0.54 0.51 -12.88
C CYS A 84 -0.76 -0.18 -13.34
N PHE A 85 -1.25 0.16 -14.53
CA PHE A 85 -2.45 -0.47 -15.12
C PHE A 85 -2.20 -1.93 -15.57
N ARG A 86 -0.94 -2.36 -15.65
CA ARG A 86 -0.54 -3.60 -16.33
C ARG A 86 -0.67 -4.86 -15.48
N CYS A 87 -0.50 -4.76 -14.16
CA CYS A 87 -0.51 -5.96 -13.30
C CYS A 87 -1.87 -6.69 -13.24
N ALA A 88 -2.97 -6.03 -13.62
CA ALA A 88 -4.29 -6.65 -13.73
C ALA A 88 -4.51 -7.36 -15.08
N GLU A 89 -3.66 -7.11 -16.08
CA GLU A 89 -3.85 -7.61 -17.45
C GLU A 89 -3.10 -8.92 -17.76
N GLY A 90 -2.13 -9.32 -16.91
CA GLY A 90 -1.35 -10.56 -17.07
C GLY A 90 -0.02 -10.36 -17.77
#